data_AF-A0A815L428-F1
#
_entry.id   AF-A0A815L428-F1
#
_cell.length_a   1.000
_cell.length_b   1.000
_cell.length_c   1.000
_cell.angle_alpha   90.00
_cell.angle_beta   90.00
_cell.angle_gamma   90.00
#
_symmetry.space_group_name_H-M   'P 1'
#
loop_
_entity.id
_entity.type
_entity.pdbx_description
1 polymer ?
#
loop_
_entity_poly.entity_id
_entity_poly.type
_entity_poly.pdbx_seq_one_letter_code
_entity_poly.pdbx_strand_id
1 'polypeptide(L)'
;MSHSQEKPTINDNNANPTTIILEEDSEINRTQGSTLTFKSTNSYINIQKFCNACPLPCLQKTQKQILTNISDIFRTGMNAIMGPTAYGKSSLLDLLADRKDREGFEGEILVNGKLRTQNYKYHVGYVVQDDIVSGFLTVKENIMFSANVRLSTKYIADEKSKIVEDVILQLGLGKCAGTTVGNDLKRGVTGGERKRTNIGMELVLSPRILFLDEPTTGLDSSMARSVIECLHQLSRTGCTIVFSIHQPRYSIFKLFDTLFLLSARRCTYHGPTDSVLNFFSSVGFSCEEHNNLAEFLLDSIKQVIDLELCICLLRIWCCTNLVVALFSVLKLVFGGFLGSNALFVNEFMGLTLCVSHNTSTYTKTGADALSELIADHGTSWDLWESGVALSVITADFLL
;
A
#
# COMPACT_ATOMS: atom_id res chain seq x y z
N MET A 1 -33.36 79.54 14.62
CA MET A 1 -32.00 80.10 14.79
C MET A 1 -31.27 79.25 15.82
N SER A 2 -30.09 78.69 15.66
CA SER A 2 -29.19 78.45 14.52
C SER A 2 -27.89 77.96 15.15
N HIS A 3 -27.28 76.96 14.51
CA HIS A 3 -25.88 76.50 14.57
C HIS A 3 -25.74 75.04 15.05
N SER A 4 -25.60 74.02 14.19
CA SER A 4 -24.60 73.69 13.14
C SER A 4 -23.21 73.37 13.71
N GLN A 5 -22.86 72.08 13.74
CA GLN A 5 -21.49 71.58 13.47
C GLN A 5 -21.54 70.19 12.80
N GLU A 6 -20.55 69.99 11.93
CA GLU A 6 -20.48 69.06 10.79
C GLU A 6 -20.05 67.62 11.11
N LYS A 7 -20.34 66.72 10.17
CA LYS A 7 -19.78 65.37 10.03
C LYS A 7 -18.25 65.38 9.88
N PRO A 8 -17.58 64.29 10.31
CA PRO A 8 -16.48 63.72 9.55
C PRO A 8 -16.91 62.38 8.90
N THR A 9 -16.72 62.32 7.59
CA THR A 9 -16.70 61.11 6.76
C THR A 9 -15.45 60.29 7.06
N ILE A 10 -15.61 59.00 7.39
CA ILE A 10 -14.54 58.00 7.34
C ILE A 10 -14.93 56.97 6.27
N ASN A 11 -14.07 56.88 5.25
CA ASN A 11 -14.05 55.84 4.23
C ASN A 11 -13.60 54.52 4.87
N ASP A 12 -14.46 53.51 4.88
CA ASP A 12 -14.02 52.13 5.06
C ASP A 12 -14.17 51.37 3.74
N ASN A 13 -13.07 51.39 2.99
CA ASN A 13 -12.80 50.43 1.93
C ASN A 13 -12.42 49.07 2.54
N ASN A 14 -12.94 48.01 1.93
CA ASN A 14 -12.38 46.66 1.92
C ASN A 14 -12.24 45.91 3.25
N ALA A 15 -13.23 45.07 3.55
CA ALA A 15 -13.05 43.61 3.61
C ALA A 15 -14.40 42.94 3.88
N ASN A 16 -15.16 42.63 2.81
CA ASN A 16 -16.24 41.67 2.95
C ASN A 16 -15.64 40.32 3.34
N PRO A 17 -16.13 39.64 4.38
CA PRO A 17 -15.75 38.26 4.65
C PRO A 17 -16.17 37.44 3.43
N THR A 18 -15.18 36.84 2.79
CA THR A 18 -15.30 36.02 1.59
C THR A 18 -16.48 35.07 1.75
N THR A 19 -17.59 35.44 1.13
CA THR A 19 -18.73 34.56 0.95
C THR A 19 -18.18 33.44 0.08
N ILE A 20 -17.90 32.29 0.70
CA ILE A 20 -17.57 31.06 -0.01
C ILE A 20 -18.85 30.68 -0.74
N ILE A 21 -18.98 31.24 -1.94
CA ILE A 21 -19.91 30.76 -2.96
C ILE A 21 -19.44 29.34 -3.20
N LEU A 22 -20.18 28.38 -2.63
CA LEU A 22 -20.25 27.05 -3.19
C LEU A 22 -20.74 27.29 -4.61
N GLU A 23 -19.82 27.32 -5.58
CA GLU A 23 -20.20 27.29 -6.97
C GLU A 23 -21.10 26.07 -7.12
N GLU A 24 -22.36 26.34 -7.45
CA GLU A 24 -23.31 25.37 -7.92
C GLU A 24 -22.66 24.72 -9.14
N ASP A 25 -21.93 23.63 -8.91
CA ASP A 25 -21.66 22.63 -9.93
C ASP A 25 -23.04 22.21 -10.44
N SER A 26 -23.46 22.84 -11.52
CA SER A 26 -24.74 22.66 -12.20
C SER A 26 -25.18 21.19 -12.15
N GLU A 27 -26.44 20.96 -11.78
CA GLU A 27 -27.07 19.63 -11.69
C GLU A 27 -26.92 18.77 -12.97
N ILE A 28 -26.47 19.37 -14.07
CA ILE A 28 -26.23 18.77 -15.39
C ILE A 28 -24.97 17.85 -15.41
N ASN A 29 -24.03 17.97 -14.48
CA ASN A 29 -22.78 17.16 -14.47
C ASN A 29 -22.77 15.97 -13.50
N ARG A 30 -23.87 15.66 -12.80
CA ARG A 30 -23.90 14.50 -11.88
C ARG A 30 -23.89 13.15 -12.60
N THR A 31 -24.20 13.11 -13.90
CA THR A 31 -24.24 11.88 -14.71
C THR A 31 -22.90 11.49 -15.33
N GLN A 32 -21.94 12.41 -15.40
CA GLN A 32 -20.58 12.13 -15.88
C GLN A 32 -19.69 11.88 -14.67
N GLY A 33 -19.36 10.62 -14.41
CA GLY A 33 -18.50 10.30 -13.27
C GLY A 33 -17.10 10.90 -13.41
N SER A 34 -16.43 11.05 -12.27
CA SER A 34 -15.09 11.65 -12.25
C SER A 34 -14.03 10.76 -12.89
N THR A 35 -12.94 11.37 -13.32
CA THR A 35 -11.73 10.69 -13.76
C THR A 35 -10.56 11.18 -12.92
N LEU A 36 -9.69 10.26 -12.52
CA LEU A 36 -8.49 10.55 -11.75
C LEU A 36 -7.28 10.13 -12.57
N THR A 37 -6.49 11.11 -13.01
CA THR A 37 -5.25 10.87 -13.74
C THR A 37 -4.08 11.21 -12.84
N PHE A 38 -3.06 10.38 -12.82
CA PHE A 38 -1.81 10.66 -12.11
C PHE A 38 -0.64 10.43 -13.05
N LYS A 39 0.34 11.33 -13.02
CA LYS A 39 1.49 11.34 -13.94
C LYS A 39 2.80 11.37 -13.19
N SER A 40 3.72 10.53 -13.65
CA SER A 40 5.11 10.39 -13.18
C SER A 40 5.23 10.41 -11.67
N THR A 41 4.36 9.64 -11.01
CA THR A 41 4.28 9.62 -9.56
C THR A 41 5.43 8.81 -8.96
N ASN A 42 6.40 9.53 -8.37
CA ASN A 42 7.35 8.98 -7.41
C ASN A 42 6.87 9.31 -6.00
N SER A 43 6.97 8.35 -5.10
CA SER A 43 6.69 8.59 -3.68
C SER A 43 7.84 8.05 -2.84
N TYR A 44 8.30 8.87 -1.90
CA TYR A 44 9.33 8.53 -0.92
C TYR A 44 8.75 8.66 0.48
N ILE A 45 9.12 7.74 1.38
CA ILE A 45 8.84 7.87 2.81
C ILE A 45 10.16 7.97 3.56
N ASN A 46 10.22 8.92 4.49
CA ASN A 46 11.32 9.04 5.43
C ASN A 46 11.21 7.94 6.49
N ILE A 47 12.19 7.05 6.57
CA ILE A 47 12.30 6.01 7.59
C ILE A 47 13.39 6.41 8.56
N GLN A 48 13.07 6.41 9.85
CA GLN A 48 14.06 6.54 10.90
C GLN A 48 14.58 5.14 11.25
N LYS A 49 15.88 4.92 11.07
CA LYS A 49 16.56 3.69 11.48
C LYS A 49 17.56 4.04 12.57
N PHE A 50 17.74 3.15 13.53
CA PHE A 50 18.86 3.24 14.44
C PHE A 50 20.16 3.06 13.67
N CYS A 51 21.10 3.96 13.90
CA CYS A 51 22.43 3.87 13.32
C CYS A 51 23.20 2.74 14.00
N ASN A 52 23.49 1.68 13.26
CA ASN A 52 24.33 0.59 13.78
C ASN A 52 25.82 0.96 13.86
N ALA A 53 26.22 2.11 13.30
CA ALA A 53 27.60 2.59 13.26
C ALA A 53 27.98 3.52 14.43
N CYS A 54 27.04 3.86 15.32
CA CYS A 54 27.32 4.66 16.51
C CYS A 54 27.04 3.86 17.79
N PRO A 55 27.91 3.95 18.82
CA PRO A 55 27.66 3.33 20.13
C PRO A 55 26.49 3.97 20.91
N LEU A 56 26.05 5.16 20.50
CA LEU A 56 24.93 5.89 21.09
C LEU A 56 23.69 5.74 20.19
N PRO A 57 22.46 5.74 20.76
CA PRO A 57 21.23 5.66 19.98
C PRO A 57 21.05 6.94 19.16
N CYS A 58 21.57 6.94 17.93
CA CYS A 58 21.33 8.00 16.97
C CYS A 58 20.41 7.50 15.84
N LEU A 59 19.42 8.33 15.51
CA LEU A 59 18.43 8.03 14.48
C LEU A 59 18.92 8.59 13.15
N GLN A 60 19.18 7.69 12.19
CA GLN A 60 19.43 8.07 10.81
C GLN A 60 18.11 8.12 10.05
N LYS A 61 17.83 9.26 9.42
CA LYS A 61 16.73 9.40 8.46
C LYS A 61 17.22 8.87 7.11
N THR A 62 16.57 7.81 6.61
CA THR A 62 16.81 7.23 5.29
C THR A 62 15.53 7.34 4.47
N GLN A 63 15.63 7.76 3.21
CA GLN A 63 14.46 7.80 2.33
C GLN A 63 14.27 6.44 1.65
N LYS A 64 13.08 5.85 1.82
CA LYS A 64 12.67 4.65 1.08
C LYS A 64 11.67 5.08 0.02
N GLN A 65 12.04 4.94 -1.25
CA GLN A 65 11.09 5.05 -2.35
C GLN A 65 9.98 4.01 -2.17
N ILE A 66 8.72 4.31 -2.46
CA ILE A 66 7.58 3.39 -2.34
C ILE A 66 6.89 3.18 -3.67
N LEU A 67 6.83 4.21 -4.51
CA LEU A 67 6.26 4.16 -5.86
C LEU A 67 7.28 4.75 -6.83
N THR A 68 7.39 4.15 -8.02
CA THR A 68 8.40 4.50 -9.01
C THR A 68 7.74 4.78 -10.36
N ASN A 69 7.70 6.05 -10.74
CA ASN A 69 7.26 6.59 -12.03
C ASN A 69 5.95 5.97 -12.55
N ILE A 70 4.91 6.00 -11.72
CA ILE A 70 3.60 5.44 -12.11
C ILE A 70 2.77 6.54 -12.77
N SER A 71 2.18 6.25 -13.93
CA SER A 71 1.33 7.19 -14.68
C SER A 71 0.12 6.46 -15.26
N ASP A 72 -1.07 6.74 -14.76
CA ASP A 72 -2.29 6.03 -15.18
C ASP A 72 -3.57 6.86 -14.94
N ILE A 73 -4.71 6.32 -15.36
CA ILE A 73 -6.03 6.96 -15.26
C ILE A 73 -7.10 6.00 -14.71
N PHE A 74 -7.69 6.36 -13.58
CA PHE A 74 -8.92 5.72 -13.10
C PHE A 74 -10.14 6.43 -13.67
N ARG A 75 -11.06 5.65 -14.24
CA ARG A 75 -12.31 6.13 -14.85
C ARG A 75 -13.49 5.74 -13.95
N THR A 76 -14.64 6.32 -14.23
CA THR A 76 -15.89 5.94 -13.57
C THR A 76 -16.15 4.44 -13.71
N GLY A 77 -16.49 3.80 -12.59
CA GLY A 77 -16.61 2.35 -12.51
C GLY A 77 -15.86 1.77 -11.30
N MET A 78 -15.68 0.45 -11.35
CA MET A 78 -14.96 -0.38 -10.38
C MET A 78 -13.51 -0.55 -10.83
N ASN A 79 -12.61 0.17 -10.17
CA ASN A 79 -11.18 0.12 -10.41
C ASN A 79 -10.50 -0.64 -9.27
N ALA A 80 -9.98 -1.82 -9.56
CA ALA A 80 -9.32 -2.67 -8.57
C ALA A 80 -7.80 -2.53 -8.64
N ILE A 81 -7.17 -2.27 -7.49
CA ILE A 81 -5.72 -2.29 -7.31
C ILE A 81 -5.32 -3.61 -6.68
N MET A 82 -4.59 -4.43 -7.41
CA MET A 82 -4.09 -5.73 -6.95
C MET A 82 -2.57 -5.77 -6.97
N GLY A 83 -2.01 -6.60 -6.10
CA GLY A 83 -0.57 -6.81 -5.99
C GLY A 83 -0.21 -7.49 -4.67
N PRO A 84 1.00 -8.06 -4.56
CA PRO A 84 1.48 -8.65 -3.33
C PRO A 84 1.46 -7.68 -2.13
N THR A 85 1.51 -8.23 -0.92
CA THR A 85 1.59 -7.46 0.32
C THR A 85 2.84 -6.58 0.33
N ALA A 86 2.76 -5.41 0.96
CA ALA A 86 3.86 -4.45 1.11
C ALA A 86 4.42 -3.80 -0.18
N TYR A 87 3.72 -3.89 -1.31
CA TYR A 87 4.17 -3.29 -2.58
C TYR A 87 3.70 -1.85 -2.79
N GLY A 88 2.94 -1.29 -1.83
CA GLY A 88 2.53 0.11 -1.83
C GLY A 88 1.09 0.36 -2.29
N LYS A 89 0.19 -0.64 -2.28
CA LYS A 89 -1.23 -0.49 -2.62
C LYS A 89 -1.91 0.59 -1.75
N SER A 90 -1.87 0.43 -0.43
CA SER A 90 -2.38 1.41 0.53
C SER A 90 -1.69 2.77 0.38
N SER A 91 -0.37 2.78 0.16
CA SER A 91 0.38 4.01 -0.07
C SER A 91 -0.05 4.75 -1.35
N LEU A 92 -0.38 4.03 -2.41
CA LEU A 92 -0.92 4.61 -3.64
C LEU A 92 -2.32 5.18 -3.39
N LEU A 93 -3.19 4.45 -2.70
CA LEU A 93 -4.52 4.93 -2.30
C LEU A 93 -4.43 6.20 -1.45
N ASP A 94 -3.59 6.21 -0.40
CA ASP A 94 -3.38 7.36 0.47
C ASP A 94 -2.89 8.60 -0.31
N LEU A 95 -1.99 8.38 -1.28
CA LEU A 95 -1.44 9.45 -2.11
C LEU A 95 -2.52 10.06 -3.02
N LEU A 96 -3.29 9.21 -3.68
CA LEU A 96 -4.39 9.61 -4.55
C LEU A 96 -5.51 10.32 -3.78
N ALA A 97 -5.74 9.92 -2.54
CA ALA A 97 -6.73 10.53 -1.64
C ALA A 97 -6.23 11.80 -0.91
N ASP A 98 -4.99 12.25 -1.15
CA ASP A 98 -4.38 13.41 -0.47
C ASP A 98 -4.28 13.27 1.06
N ARG A 99 -4.05 12.03 1.54
CA ARG A 99 -3.94 11.71 2.99
C ARG A 99 -2.50 11.74 3.51
N LYS A 100 -1.51 11.48 2.65
CA LYS A 100 -0.10 11.59 3.01
C LYS A 100 0.44 12.98 2.69
N ASP A 101 1.38 13.43 3.53
CA ASP A 101 2.10 14.67 3.28
C ASP A 101 2.78 14.63 1.92
N ARG A 102 2.77 15.77 1.22
CA ARG A 102 3.42 15.90 -0.09
C ARG A 102 4.94 15.84 0.00
N GLU A 103 5.50 15.80 1.20
CA GLU A 103 6.93 15.62 1.44
C GLU A 103 7.40 14.29 0.85
N GLY A 104 8.12 14.34 -0.27
CA GLY A 104 8.58 13.15 -1.00
C GLY A 104 7.60 12.66 -2.07
N PHE A 105 6.59 13.45 -2.45
CA PHE A 105 5.82 13.19 -3.67
C PHE A 105 6.35 14.03 -4.83
N GLU A 106 6.69 13.36 -5.93
CA GLU A 106 7.00 14.00 -7.21
C GLU A 106 5.98 13.51 -8.23
N GLY A 107 5.32 14.43 -8.94
CA GLY A 107 4.33 14.11 -9.96
C GLY A 107 3.10 15.00 -9.89
N GLU A 108 2.12 14.71 -10.73
CA GLU A 108 0.88 15.48 -10.83
C GLU A 108 -0.32 14.56 -10.69
N ILE A 109 -1.33 15.02 -9.94
CA ILE A 109 -2.63 14.36 -9.82
C ILE A 109 -3.69 15.32 -10.37
N LEU A 110 -4.42 14.86 -11.37
CA LEU A 110 -5.47 15.58 -12.06
C LEU A 110 -6.81 14.90 -11.82
N VAL A 111 -7.83 15.71 -11.57
CA VAL A 111 -9.23 15.32 -11.46
C VAL A 111 -9.97 15.95 -12.62
N ASN A 112 -10.59 15.13 -13.47
CA ASN A 112 -11.28 15.60 -14.69
C ASN A 112 -10.38 16.50 -15.57
N GLY A 113 -9.10 16.13 -15.69
CA GLY A 113 -8.12 16.86 -16.48
C GLY A 113 -7.59 18.17 -15.86
N LYS A 114 -8.04 18.54 -14.65
CA LYS A 114 -7.57 19.73 -13.92
C LYS A 114 -6.73 19.33 -12.71
N LEU A 115 -5.75 20.14 -12.33
CA LEU A 115 -4.95 19.90 -11.13
C LEU A 115 -5.81 19.86 -9.87
N ARG A 116 -5.42 19.01 -8.93
CA ARG A 116 -6.07 18.87 -7.62
C ARG A 116 -6.14 20.21 -6.88
N THR A 117 -7.36 20.66 -6.58
CA THR A 117 -7.62 21.86 -5.76
C THR A 117 -7.48 21.55 -4.26
N GLN A 118 -7.36 22.58 -3.42
CA GLN A 118 -7.32 22.41 -1.95
C GLN A 118 -8.60 21.76 -1.40
N ASN A 119 -9.73 21.98 -2.06
CA ASN A 119 -11.03 21.43 -1.67
C ASN A 119 -11.22 19.96 -2.08
N TYR A 120 -10.24 19.33 -2.73
CA TYR A 120 -10.32 17.94 -3.19
C TYR A 120 -10.75 16.97 -2.08
N LYS A 121 -10.28 17.18 -0.86
CA LYS A 121 -10.61 16.35 0.32
C LYS A 121 -12.11 16.30 0.63
N TYR A 122 -12.89 17.30 0.21
CA TYR A 122 -14.34 17.33 0.38
C TYR A 122 -15.09 16.63 -0.76
N HIS A 123 -14.44 16.37 -1.89
CA HIS A 123 -15.03 15.73 -3.06
C HIS A 123 -14.72 14.23 -3.17
N VAL A 124 -13.87 13.71 -2.28
CA VAL A 124 -13.46 12.31 -2.21
C VAL A 124 -13.82 11.68 -0.88
N GLY A 125 -14.27 10.43 -0.92
CA GLY A 125 -14.46 9.59 0.26
C GLY A 125 -13.28 8.63 0.41
N TYR A 126 -12.89 8.32 1.64
CA TYR A 126 -11.84 7.34 1.90
C TYR A 126 -12.23 6.40 3.04
N VAL A 127 -12.38 5.13 2.71
CA VAL A 127 -12.65 4.06 3.68
C VAL A 127 -11.33 3.35 3.98
N VAL A 128 -10.88 3.46 5.22
CA VAL A 128 -9.68 2.77 5.72
C VAL A 128 -9.91 1.25 5.83
N GLN A 129 -8.81 0.50 5.93
CA GLN A 129 -8.82 -0.95 6.10
C GLN A 129 -9.57 -1.37 7.37
N ASP A 130 -9.20 -0.78 8.51
CA ASP A 130 -9.85 -1.03 9.79
C ASP A 130 -11.19 -0.29 9.89
N ASP A 131 -12.23 -0.98 10.36
CA ASP A 131 -13.55 -0.38 10.49
C ASP A 131 -13.66 0.53 11.71
N ILE A 132 -13.37 1.82 11.50
CA ILE A 132 -13.51 2.87 12.52
C ILE A 132 -14.97 3.29 12.64
N VAL A 133 -15.76 2.49 13.35
CA VAL A 133 -17.19 2.74 13.62
C VAL A 133 -17.50 2.57 15.10
N SER A 134 -18.40 3.39 15.65
CA SER A 134 -18.78 3.29 17.06
C SER A 134 -19.65 2.05 17.29
N GLY A 135 -19.13 1.10 18.07
CA GLY A 135 -19.85 -0.11 18.44
C GLY A 135 -21.04 0.10 19.38
N PHE A 136 -21.12 1.25 20.04
CA PHE A 136 -22.20 1.58 20.98
C PHE A 136 -23.43 2.17 20.29
N LEU A 137 -23.24 2.77 19.12
CA LEU A 137 -24.30 3.40 18.34
C LEU A 137 -24.93 2.41 17.36
N THR A 138 -26.16 2.70 16.95
CA THR A 138 -26.83 2.01 15.84
C THR A 138 -26.20 2.36 14.50
N VAL A 139 -26.50 1.56 13.48
CA VAL A 139 -26.09 1.85 12.09
C VAL A 139 -26.59 3.24 11.66
N LYS A 140 -27.87 3.55 11.89
CA LYS A 140 -28.45 4.86 11.56
C LYS A 140 -27.79 5.99 12.33
N GLU A 141 -27.50 5.80 13.62
CA GLU A 141 -26.83 6.81 14.46
C GLU A 141 -25.39 7.10 14.01
N ASN A 142 -24.61 6.09 13.62
CA ASN A 142 -23.25 6.29 13.10
C ASN A 142 -23.27 7.14 11.81
N ILE A 143 -24.15 6.80 10.86
CA ILE A 143 -24.26 7.52 9.59
C ILE A 143 -24.80 8.94 9.84
N MET A 144 -25.81 9.08 10.70
CA MET A 144 -26.36 10.38 11.10
C MET A 144 -25.31 11.25 11.81
N PHE A 145 -24.46 10.68 12.64
CA PHE A 145 -23.36 11.41 13.28
C PHE A 145 -22.39 11.98 12.24
N SER A 146 -21.97 11.16 11.26
CA SER A 146 -21.14 11.63 10.15
C SER A 146 -21.80 12.76 9.37
N ALA A 147 -23.09 12.61 9.04
CA ALA A 147 -23.89 13.62 8.36
C ALA A 147 -23.96 14.94 9.15
N ASN A 148 -24.19 14.88 10.47
CA ASN A 148 -24.31 16.07 11.30
C ASN A 148 -23.01 16.86 11.41
N VAL A 149 -21.86 16.17 11.44
CA VAL A 149 -20.53 16.79 11.58
C VAL A 149 -20.00 17.32 10.24
N ARG A 150 -20.23 16.60 9.14
CA ARG A 150 -19.59 16.89 7.85
C ARG A 150 -20.46 17.68 6.88
N LEU A 151 -21.79 17.57 6.95
CA LEU A 151 -22.68 18.35 6.10
C LEU A 151 -22.76 19.80 6.58
N SER A 152 -22.88 20.72 5.61
CA SER A 152 -23.03 22.16 5.87
C SER A 152 -24.18 22.44 6.84
N THR A 153 -24.04 23.49 7.64
CA THR A 153 -25.11 24.00 8.52
C THR A 153 -26.31 24.55 7.76
N LYS A 154 -26.21 24.72 6.43
CA LYS A 154 -27.32 25.07 5.55
C LYS A 154 -28.41 23.99 5.49
N TYR A 155 -28.04 22.73 5.67
CA TYR A 155 -29.01 21.62 5.65
C TYR A 155 -29.83 21.58 6.93
N ILE A 156 -31.16 21.54 6.78
CA ILE A 156 -32.10 21.38 7.89
C ILE A 156 -32.04 19.92 8.38
N ALA A 157 -32.37 19.68 9.65
CA ALA A 157 -32.35 18.35 10.26
C ALA A 157 -33.12 17.29 9.45
N ASP A 158 -34.26 17.66 8.87
CA ASP A 158 -35.07 16.76 8.02
C ASP A 158 -34.37 16.42 6.71
N GLU A 159 -33.64 17.36 6.11
CA GLU A 159 -32.86 17.12 4.89
C GLU A 159 -31.67 16.19 5.17
N LYS A 160 -30.97 16.41 6.29
CA LYS A 160 -29.90 15.49 6.72
C LYS A 160 -30.44 14.09 6.97
N SER A 161 -31.63 13.98 7.57
CA SER A 161 -32.29 12.69 7.81
C SER A 161 -32.63 11.96 6.52
N LYS A 162 -33.13 12.69 5.50
CA LYS A 162 -33.39 12.12 4.17
C LYS A 162 -32.12 11.59 3.51
N ILE A 163 -31.03 12.37 3.53
CA ILE A 163 -29.72 11.94 3.00
C ILE A 163 -29.27 10.64 3.68
N VAL A 164 -29.40 10.55 5.02
CA VAL A 164 -29.03 9.35 5.78
C VAL A 164 -29.89 8.14 5.39
N GLU A 165 -31.19 8.34 5.21
CA GLU A 165 -32.12 7.28 4.81
C GLU A 165 -31.83 6.79 3.38
N ASP A 166 -31.52 7.69 2.46
CA ASP A 166 -31.11 7.35 1.10
C ASP A 166 -29.82 6.52 1.11
N VAL A 167 -28.81 6.91 1.90
CA VAL A 167 -27.56 6.16 2.05
C VAL A 167 -27.80 4.76 2.63
N ILE A 168 -28.65 4.64 3.66
CA ILE A 168 -29.01 3.34 4.26
C ILE A 168 -29.68 2.43 3.23
N LEU A 169 -30.54 2.99 2.38
CA LEU A 169 -31.24 2.25 1.33
C LEU A 169 -30.26 1.81 0.23
N GLN A 170 -29.41 2.72 -0.25
CA GLN A 170 -28.39 2.43 -1.28
C GLN A 170 -27.43 1.32 -0.85
N LEU A 171 -27.10 1.25 0.45
CA LEU A 171 -26.22 0.22 1.00
C LEU A 171 -26.93 -1.08 1.38
N GLY A 172 -28.25 -1.14 1.26
CA GLY A 172 -29.04 -2.29 1.67
C GLY A 172 -28.98 -2.56 3.18
N LEU A 173 -28.87 -1.50 3.99
CA LEU A 173 -28.77 -1.56 5.46
C LEU A 173 -30.12 -1.37 6.17
N GLY A 174 -31.23 -1.24 5.43
CA GLY A 174 -32.54 -0.93 5.99
C GLY A 174 -33.00 -1.87 7.11
N LYS A 175 -32.69 -3.17 7.01
CA LYS A 175 -33.07 -4.17 8.02
C LYS A 175 -32.31 -4.03 9.35
N CYS A 176 -31.07 -3.55 9.31
CA CYS A 176 -30.19 -3.42 10.48
C CYS A 176 -29.99 -1.95 10.91
N ALA A 177 -30.73 -0.99 10.32
CA ALA A 177 -30.56 0.44 10.56
C ALA A 177 -30.68 0.82 12.04
N GLY A 178 -31.63 0.19 12.77
CA GLY A 178 -31.83 0.38 14.20
C GLY A 178 -31.01 -0.56 15.10
N THR A 179 -30.15 -1.39 14.53
CA THR A 179 -29.33 -2.34 15.29
C THR A 179 -28.01 -1.70 15.69
N THR A 180 -27.56 -1.92 16.93
CA THR A 180 -26.24 -1.48 17.39
C THR A 180 -25.13 -2.18 16.61
N VAL A 181 -24.13 -1.43 16.16
CA VAL A 181 -23.02 -1.99 15.38
C VAL A 181 -22.25 -3.05 16.18
N GLY A 182 -22.13 -2.86 17.49
CA GLY A 182 -21.48 -3.79 18.41
C GLY A 182 -19.96 -3.64 18.45
N ASN A 183 -19.35 -4.25 19.44
CA ASN A 183 -17.90 -4.31 19.68
C ASN A 183 -17.53 -5.70 20.20
N ASP A 184 -16.27 -5.90 20.61
CA ASP A 184 -15.79 -7.19 21.11
C ASP A 184 -16.54 -7.68 22.36
N LEU A 185 -17.13 -6.76 23.13
CA LEU A 185 -17.87 -7.07 24.36
C LEU A 185 -19.35 -7.33 24.10
N LYS A 186 -19.94 -6.69 23.09
CA LYS A 186 -21.36 -6.78 22.75
C LYS A 186 -21.52 -7.04 21.26
N ARG A 187 -22.02 -8.24 20.94
CA ARG A 187 -22.38 -8.61 19.57
C ARG A 187 -23.37 -7.61 18.98
N GLY A 188 -23.12 -7.20 17.75
CA GLY A 188 -23.99 -6.33 16.97
C GLY A 188 -24.22 -6.86 15.57
N VAL A 189 -24.14 -5.97 14.58
CA VAL A 189 -24.31 -6.30 13.16
C VAL A 189 -23.20 -7.22 12.64
N THR A 190 -23.45 -7.83 11.49
CA THR A 190 -22.49 -8.69 10.82
C THR A 190 -21.28 -7.90 10.28
N GLY A 191 -20.13 -8.56 10.05
CA GLY A 191 -18.93 -7.89 9.52
C GLY A 191 -19.17 -7.13 8.20
N GLY A 192 -19.89 -7.74 7.25
CA GLY A 192 -20.24 -7.06 6.00
C GLY A 192 -21.21 -5.87 6.18
N GLU A 193 -22.12 -5.92 7.15
CA GLU A 193 -22.97 -4.77 7.51
C GLU A 193 -22.18 -3.67 8.21
N ARG A 194 -21.22 -4.03 9.08
CA ARG A 194 -20.28 -3.09 9.69
C ARG A 194 -19.46 -2.37 8.62
N LYS A 195 -18.91 -3.10 7.65
CA LYS A 195 -18.13 -2.53 6.55
C LYS A 195 -18.97 -1.58 5.69
N ARG A 196 -20.20 -1.98 5.36
CA ARG A 196 -21.15 -1.11 4.65
C ARG A 196 -21.53 0.12 5.47
N THR A 197 -21.67 0.01 6.79
CA THR A 197 -21.91 1.17 7.66
C THR A 197 -20.75 2.16 7.59
N ASN A 198 -19.51 1.68 7.61
CA ASN A 198 -18.31 2.51 7.44
C ASN A 198 -18.29 3.21 6.08
N ILE A 199 -18.62 2.48 5.00
CA ILE A 199 -18.80 3.08 3.66
C ILE A 199 -19.90 4.16 3.69
N GLY A 200 -21.02 3.90 4.37
CA GLY A 200 -22.13 4.84 4.51
C GLY A 200 -21.75 6.14 5.20
N MET A 201 -20.86 6.09 6.19
CA MET A 201 -20.33 7.29 6.82
C MET A 201 -19.57 8.20 5.85
N GLU A 202 -18.94 7.66 4.81
CA GLU A 202 -18.30 8.44 3.75
C GLU A 202 -19.28 8.90 2.67
N LEU A 203 -20.31 8.09 2.37
CA LEU A 203 -21.30 8.40 1.33
C LEU A 203 -22.24 9.56 1.67
N VAL A 204 -22.35 9.97 2.94
CA VAL A 204 -23.18 11.14 3.33
C VAL A 204 -22.79 12.41 2.58
N LEU A 205 -21.53 12.55 2.16
CA LEU A 205 -21.05 13.69 1.37
C LEU A 205 -21.28 13.55 -0.14
N SER A 206 -21.84 12.43 -0.59
CA SER A 206 -21.99 12.09 -2.02
C SER A 206 -20.68 12.29 -2.82
N PRO A 207 -19.57 11.64 -2.41
CA PRO A 207 -18.28 11.84 -3.06
C PRO A 207 -18.30 11.34 -4.50
N ARG A 208 -17.62 12.06 -5.40
CA ARG A 208 -17.51 11.64 -6.82
C ARG A 208 -16.50 10.51 -7.01
N ILE A 209 -15.51 10.44 -6.11
CA ILE A 209 -14.48 9.41 -6.08
C ILE A 209 -14.48 8.79 -4.68
N LEU A 210 -14.59 7.47 -4.60
CA LEU A 210 -14.57 6.72 -3.36
C LEU A 210 -13.36 5.77 -3.37
N PHE A 211 -12.45 5.97 -2.43
CA PHE A 211 -11.30 5.11 -2.19
C PHE A 211 -11.60 4.12 -1.07
N LEU A 212 -11.24 2.84 -1.24
CA LEU A 212 -11.35 1.84 -0.19
C LEU A 212 -10.07 1.02 -0.07
N ASP A 213 -9.48 0.97 1.13
CA ASP A 213 -8.34 0.10 1.39
C ASP A 213 -8.82 -1.26 1.91
N GLU A 214 -8.56 -2.31 1.13
CA GLU A 214 -8.89 -3.71 1.41
C GLU A 214 -10.31 -3.94 2.00
N PRO A 215 -11.38 -3.56 1.28
CA PRO A 215 -12.74 -3.57 1.82
C PRO A 215 -13.28 -4.98 2.14
N THR A 216 -12.59 -6.04 1.71
CA THR A 216 -12.98 -7.44 1.94
C THR A 216 -12.18 -8.12 3.04
N THR A 217 -11.20 -7.44 3.64
CA THR A 217 -10.35 -8.04 4.68
C THR A 217 -11.16 -8.35 5.93
N GLY A 218 -10.94 -9.53 6.51
CA GLY A 218 -11.66 -10.00 7.71
C GLY A 218 -13.11 -10.45 7.46
N LEU A 219 -13.56 -10.49 6.20
CA LEU A 219 -14.91 -10.95 5.84
C LEU A 219 -14.88 -12.38 5.28
N ASP A 220 -15.93 -13.16 5.56
CA ASP A 220 -16.14 -14.39 4.82
C ASP A 220 -16.52 -14.09 3.36
N SER A 221 -16.41 -15.11 2.52
CA SER A 221 -16.61 -14.94 1.07
C SER A 221 -17.98 -14.42 0.64
N SER A 222 -19.04 -14.74 1.39
CA SER A 222 -20.41 -14.30 1.07
C SER A 222 -20.61 -12.84 1.45
N MET A 223 -20.09 -12.44 2.62
CA MET A 223 -20.04 -11.05 3.06
C MET A 223 -19.20 -10.18 2.14
N ALA A 224 -17.98 -10.63 1.81
CA ALA A 224 -17.08 -9.92 0.91
C ALA A 224 -17.75 -9.67 -0.44
N ARG A 225 -18.42 -10.69 -0.99
CA ARG A 225 -19.19 -10.55 -2.23
C ARG A 225 -20.29 -9.52 -2.10
N SER A 226 -21.09 -9.55 -1.02
CA SER A 226 -22.16 -8.59 -0.79
C SER A 226 -21.63 -7.14 -0.70
N VAL A 227 -20.48 -6.92 -0.06
CA VAL A 227 -19.83 -5.60 -0.02
C VAL A 227 -19.40 -5.15 -1.42
N ILE A 228 -18.74 -6.02 -2.20
CA ILE A 228 -18.30 -5.66 -3.55
C ILE A 228 -19.49 -5.46 -4.51
N GLU A 229 -20.57 -6.24 -4.40
CA GLU A 229 -21.80 -6.03 -5.18
C GLU A 229 -22.44 -4.69 -4.87
N CYS A 230 -22.43 -4.27 -3.60
CA CYS A 230 -22.88 -2.96 -3.19
C CYS A 230 -22.02 -1.83 -3.81
N LEU A 231 -20.69 -1.96 -3.77
CA LEU A 231 -19.80 -1.03 -4.46
C LEU A 231 -20.04 -1.02 -5.98
N HIS A 232 -20.22 -2.19 -6.59
CA HIS A 232 -20.52 -2.29 -8.01
C HIS A 232 -21.79 -1.50 -8.35
N GLN A 233 -22.86 -1.65 -7.58
CA GLN A 233 -24.10 -0.87 -7.76
C GLN A 233 -23.87 0.64 -7.59
N LEU A 234 -23.10 1.06 -6.57
CA LEU A 234 -22.73 2.47 -6.37
C LEU A 234 -21.91 3.03 -7.54
N SER A 235 -21.03 2.23 -8.14
CA SER A 235 -20.26 2.70 -9.29
C SER A 235 -21.14 2.95 -10.53
N ARG A 236 -22.26 2.21 -10.66
CA ARG A 236 -23.22 2.40 -11.76
C ARG A 236 -24.01 3.71 -11.64
N THR A 237 -24.01 4.37 -10.49
CA THR A 237 -24.64 5.70 -10.32
C THR A 237 -23.73 6.85 -10.75
N GLY A 238 -22.53 6.57 -11.27
CA GLY A 238 -21.54 7.57 -11.70
C GLY A 238 -20.41 7.79 -10.69
N CYS A 239 -20.34 7.01 -9.62
CA CYS A 239 -19.23 7.07 -8.67
C CYS A 239 -17.98 6.37 -9.23
N THR A 240 -16.82 7.00 -9.07
CA THR A 240 -15.53 6.37 -9.38
C THR A 240 -15.01 5.65 -8.15
N ILE A 241 -15.03 4.33 -8.17
CA ILE A 241 -14.62 3.53 -7.03
C ILE A 241 -13.22 2.98 -7.31
N VAL A 242 -12.28 3.27 -6.43
CA VAL A 242 -10.90 2.77 -6.49
C VAL A 242 -10.62 2.03 -5.21
N PHE A 243 -10.31 0.75 -5.28
CA PHE A 243 -10.09 -0.04 -4.08
C PHE A 243 -8.94 -1.01 -4.22
N SER A 244 -8.21 -1.23 -3.13
CA SER A 244 -7.20 -2.30 -3.06
C SER A 244 -7.89 -3.62 -2.70
N ILE A 245 -7.43 -4.73 -3.28
CA ILE A 245 -7.92 -6.06 -2.89
C ILE A 245 -6.78 -7.09 -2.99
N HIS A 246 -6.75 -8.01 -2.02
CA HIS A 246 -5.80 -9.10 -1.98
C HIS A 246 -6.53 -10.42 -2.23
N GLN A 247 -6.11 -11.16 -3.27
CA GLN A 247 -6.63 -12.51 -3.61
C GLN A 247 -8.17 -12.64 -3.62
N PRO A 248 -8.91 -11.88 -4.46
CA PRO A 248 -10.35 -12.03 -4.57
C PRO A 248 -10.74 -13.40 -5.17
N ARG A 249 -11.92 -13.89 -4.77
CA ARG A 249 -12.56 -15.01 -5.48
C ARG A 249 -12.92 -14.60 -6.91
N TYR A 250 -12.92 -15.57 -7.82
CA TYR A 250 -13.29 -15.36 -9.23
C TYR A 250 -14.64 -14.62 -9.40
N SER A 251 -15.62 -14.95 -8.57
CA SER A 251 -16.95 -14.33 -8.64
C SER A 251 -16.94 -12.83 -8.27
N ILE A 252 -16.00 -12.40 -7.43
CA ILE A 252 -15.74 -10.99 -7.08
C ILE A 252 -14.92 -10.33 -8.18
N PHE A 253 -13.88 -11.01 -8.67
CA PHE A 253 -12.99 -10.51 -9.72
C PHE A 253 -13.75 -10.09 -10.99
N LYS A 254 -14.79 -10.83 -11.36
CA LYS A 254 -15.68 -10.50 -12.49
C LYS A 254 -16.43 -9.17 -12.39
N LEU A 255 -16.49 -8.56 -11.22
CA LEU A 255 -17.22 -7.29 -11.01
C LEU A 255 -16.34 -6.05 -11.27
N PHE A 256 -15.06 -6.24 -11.58
CA PHE A 256 -14.09 -5.16 -11.80
C PHE A 256 -14.13 -4.73 -13.26
N ASP A 257 -14.30 -3.44 -13.53
CA ASP A 257 -14.21 -2.94 -14.91
C ASP A 257 -12.74 -2.79 -15.33
N THR A 258 -11.91 -2.26 -14.43
CA THR A 258 -10.48 -2.04 -14.67
C THR A 258 -9.64 -2.66 -13.56
N LEU A 259 -8.48 -3.16 -13.95
CA LEU A 259 -7.49 -3.76 -13.07
C LEU A 259 -6.18 -2.99 -13.17
N PHE A 260 -5.64 -2.64 -12.02
CA PHE A 260 -4.32 -2.03 -11.85
C PHE A 260 -3.45 -3.01 -11.05
N LEU A 261 -2.44 -3.60 -11.69
CA LEU A 261 -1.50 -4.53 -11.07
C LEU A 261 -0.22 -3.82 -10.66
N LEU A 262 0.04 -3.81 -9.35
CA LEU A 262 1.24 -3.24 -8.75
C LEU A 262 2.24 -4.35 -8.40
N SER A 263 3.42 -4.29 -9.02
CA SER A 263 4.57 -5.17 -8.74
C SER A 263 5.82 -4.35 -8.50
N ALA A 264 6.62 -4.70 -7.48
CA ALA A 264 7.91 -4.06 -7.23
C ALA A 264 7.89 -2.52 -7.33
N ARG A 265 6.81 -1.90 -6.80
CA ARG A 265 6.58 -0.44 -6.78
C ARG A 265 6.32 0.23 -8.14
N ARG A 266 6.01 -0.56 -9.16
CA ARG A 266 5.69 -0.12 -10.54
C ARG A 266 4.36 -0.73 -10.99
N CYS A 267 3.70 -0.07 -11.95
CA CYS A 267 2.56 -0.64 -12.64
C CYS A 267 3.05 -1.72 -13.62
N THR A 268 2.53 -2.95 -13.49
CA THR A 268 2.81 -4.06 -14.40
C THR A 268 1.74 -4.18 -15.48
N TYR A 269 0.49 -3.90 -15.11
CA TYR A 269 -0.65 -3.90 -16.00
C TYR A 269 -1.67 -2.88 -15.51
N HIS A 270 -2.20 -2.10 -16.44
CA HIS A 270 -3.38 -1.30 -16.18
C HIS A 270 -4.28 -1.31 -17.41
N GLY A 271 -5.54 -1.72 -17.23
CA GLY A 271 -6.48 -1.83 -18.33
C GLY A 271 -7.76 -2.57 -17.95
N PRO A 272 -8.63 -2.85 -18.94
CA PRO A 272 -9.85 -3.61 -18.73
C PRO A 272 -9.57 -5.00 -18.15
N THR A 273 -10.38 -5.45 -17.20
CA THR A 273 -10.21 -6.76 -16.58
C THR A 273 -10.28 -7.89 -17.62
N ASP A 274 -11.14 -7.78 -18.62
CA ASP A 274 -11.33 -8.79 -19.66
C ASP A 274 -10.10 -8.99 -20.56
N SER A 275 -9.23 -7.98 -20.66
CA SER A 275 -8.04 -8.02 -21.51
C SER A 275 -6.79 -8.55 -20.80
N VAL A 276 -6.85 -8.75 -19.48
CA VAL A 276 -5.66 -9.10 -18.68
C VAL A 276 -5.08 -10.46 -19.08
N LEU A 277 -5.93 -11.44 -19.38
CA LEU A 277 -5.50 -12.79 -19.77
C LEU A 277 -4.71 -12.76 -21.09
N ASN A 278 -5.21 -11.99 -22.06
CA ASN A 278 -4.58 -11.83 -23.38
C ASN A 278 -3.20 -11.16 -23.23
N PHE A 279 -3.09 -10.16 -22.35
CA PHE A 279 -1.82 -9.51 -22.04
C PHE A 279 -0.81 -10.52 -21.45
N PHE A 280 -1.17 -11.25 -20.40
CA PHE A 280 -0.26 -12.24 -19.79
C PHE A 280 0.12 -13.36 -20.77
N SER A 281 -0.82 -13.80 -21.61
CA SER A 281 -0.55 -14.79 -22.67
C SER A 281 0.47 -14.27 -23.69
N SER A 282 0.40 -12.99 -24.07
CA SER A 282 1.37 -12.38 -24.99
C SER A 282 2.80 -12.29 -24.41
N VAL A 283 2.92 -12.26 -23.08
CA VAL A 283 4.20 -12.23 -22.36
C VAL A 283 4.74 -13.66 -22.09
N GLY A 284 3.95 -14.69 -22.38
CA GLY A 284 4.35 -16.10 -22.23
C GLY A 284 3.80 -16.80 -20.99
N PHE A 285 2.86 -16.19 -20.26
CA PHE A 285 2.17 -16.82 -19.13
C PHE A 285 0.81 -17.36 -19.57
N SER A 286 0.59 -18.68 -19.44
CA SER A 286 -0.69 -19.33 -19.73
C SER A 286 -1.44 -19.67 -18.45
N CYS A 287 -2.70 -19.26 -18.35
CA CYS A 287 -3.58 -19.67 -17.26
C CYS A 287 -4.41 -20.89 -17.67
N GLU A 288 -4.54 -21.88 -16.78
CA GLU A 288 -5.44 -23.02 -16.98
C GLU A 288 -6.90 -22.62 -16.75
N GLU A 289 -7.84 -23.24 -17.47
CA GLU A 289 -9.26 -22.82 -17.48
C GLU A 289 -9.97 -22.88 -16.11
N HIS A 290 -9.48 -23.70 -15.17
CA HIS A 290 -10.08 -23.89 -13.85
C HIS A 290 -9.41 -23.08 -12.74
N ASN A 291 -8.32 -22.38 -13.04
CA ASN A 291 -7.60 -21.61 -12.03
C ASN A 291 -8.26 -20.25 -11.80
N ASN A 292 -8.19 -19.79 -10.55
CA ASN A 292 -8.63 -18.45 -10.23
C ASN A 292 -7.68 -17.45 -10.89
N LEU A 293 -8.18 -16.70 -11.87
CA LEU A 293 -7.41 -15.70 -12.59
C LEU A 293 -6.70 -14.72 -11.66
N ALA A 294 -7.35 -14.29 -10.58
CA ALA A 294 -6.75 -13.37 -9.62
C ALA A 294 -5.49 -13.94 -8.93
N GLU A 295 -5.49 -15.24 -8.66
CA GLU A 295 -4.39 -15.97 -8.03
C GLU A 295 -3.25 -16.18 -9.02
N PHE A 296 -3.59 -16.66 -10.23
CA PHE A 296 -2.66 -16.80 -11.34
C PHE A 296 -1.88 -15.50 -11.62
N LEU A 297 -2.57 -14.35 -11.65
CA LEU A 297 -1.93 -13.06 -11.88
C LEU A 297 -0.93 -12.69 -10.78
N LEU A 298 -1.29 -12.94 -9.51
CA LEU A 298 -0.41 -12.65 -8.38
C LEU A 298 0.79 -13.58 -8.34
N ASP A 299 0.62 -14.86 -8.67
CA ASP A 299 1.71 -15.83 -8.67
C ASP A 299 2.65 -15.64 -9.87
N SER A 300 2.11 -15.28 -11.03
CA SER A 300 2.91 -14.87 -12.20
C SER A 300 3.80 -13.68 -11.86
N ILE A 301 3.26 -12.69 -11.13
CA ILE A 301 4.03 -11.52 -10.68
C ILE A 301 5.14 -11.92 -9.70
N LYS A 302 4.87 -12.80 -8.73
CA LYS A 302 5.88 -13.26 -7.77
C LYS A 302 7.03 -14.00 -8.47
N GLN A 303 6.71 -14.87 -9.43
CA GLN A 303 7.71 -15.66 -10.15
C GLN A 303 8.74 -14.78 -10.88
N VAL A 304 8.30 -13.67 -11.49
CA VAL A 304 9.21 -12.72 -12.16
C VAL A 304 10.16 -12.07 -11.17
N ILE A 305 9.68 -11.75 -9.96
CA ILE A 305 10.49 -11.09 -8.92
C ILE A 305 11.54 -12.04 -8.36
N ASP A 306 11.16 -13.29 -8.10
CA ASP A 306 12.08 -14.31 -7.62
C ASP A 306 13.21 -14.56 -8.64
N LEU A 307 12.87 -14.56 -9.93
CA LEU A 307 13.86 -14.71 -11.00
C LEU A 307 14.81 -13.51 -11.09
N GLU A 308 14.32 -12.26 -10.97
CA GLU A 308 15.19 -11.08 -10.91
C GLU A 308 16.13 -11.11 -9.69
N LEU A 309 15.62 -11.54 -8.53
CA LEU A 309 16.46 -11.73 -7.34
C LEU A 309 17.53 -12.79 -7.58
N CYS A 310 17.18 -13.95 -8.14
CA CYS A 310 18.15 -15.00 -8.48
C CYS A 310 19.23 -14.50 -9.45
N ILE A 311 18.86 -13.75 -10.49
CA ILE A 311 19.82 -13.17 -11.45
C ILE A 311 20.72 -12.14 -10.76
N CYS A 312 20.18 -11.30 -9.87
CA CYS A 312 20.97 -10.35 -9.09
C CYS A 312 21.96 -11.05 -8.16
N LEU A 313 21.53 -12.12 -7.48
CA LEU A 313 22.38 -12.92 -6.60
C LEU A 313 23.46 -13.67 -7.37
N LEU A 314 23.15 -14.21 -8.56
CA LEU A 314 24.12 -14.80 -9.47
C LEU A 314 25.14 -13.77 -9.97
N ARG A 315 24.72 -12.54 -10.27
CA ARG A 315 25.63 -11.44 -10.63
C ARG A 315 26.54 -11.07 -9.46
N ILE A 316 26.02 -10.99 -8.25
CA ILE A 316 26.82 -10.71 -7.05
C ILE A 316 27.84 -11.83 -6.82
N TRP A 317 27.41 -13.09 -6.89
CA TRP A 317 28.28 -14.27 -6.74
C TRP A 317 29.36 -14.34 -7.83
N CYS A 318 29.02 -13.99 -9.07
CA CYS A 318 29.99 -13.90 -10.17
C CYS A 318 30.98 -12.75 -9.92
N CYS A 319 30.53 -11.60 -9.44
CA CYS A 319 31.42 -10.48 -9.10
C CYS A 319 32.36 -10.80 -7.93
N THR A 320 31.89 -11.44 -6.86
CA THR A 320 32.78 -11.84 -5.74
C THR A 320 33.81 -12.88 -6.17
N ASN A 321 33.41 -13.89 -6.95
CA ASN A 321 34.36 -14.86 -7.50
C ASN A 321 35.33 -14.24 -8.50
N LEU A 322 34.89 -13.27 -9.31
CA LEU A 322 35.76 -12.53 -10.23
C LEU A 322 36.78 -11.67 -9.46
N VAL A 323 36.38 -11.06 -8.34
CA VAL A 323 37.29 -10.31 -7.46
C VAL A 323 38.30 -11.25 -6.78
N VAL A 324 37.87 -12.42 -6.29
CA VAL A 324 38.76 -13.44 -5.73
C VAL A 324 39.74 -13.99 -6.80
N ALA A 325 39.26 -14.20 -8.02
CA ALA A 325 40.09 -14.60 -9.15
C ALA A 325 41.08 -13.50 -9.55
N LEU A 326 40.66 -12.23 -9.61
CA LEU A 326 41.54 -11.09 -9.86
C LEU A 326 42.60 -10.95 -8.76
N PHE A 327 42.23 -11.13 -7.49
CA PHE A 327 43.17 -11.13 -6.38
C PHE A 327 44.18 -12.27 -6.49
N SER A 328 43.73 -13.46 -6.90
CA SER A 328 44.60 -14.62 -7.12
C SER A 328 45.58 -14.38 -8.28
N VAL A 329 45.11 -13.75 -9.37
CA VAL A 329 45.95 -13.35 -10.51
C VAL A 329 46.92 -12.23 -10.14
N LEU A 330 46.49 -11.21 -9.38
CA LEU A 330 47.37 -10.18 -8.84
C LEU A 330 48.41 -10.78 -7.91
N LYS A 331 48.06 -11.78 -7.09
CA LYS A 331 49.01 -12.52 -6.25
C LYS A 331 50.00 -13.32 -7.08
N LEU A 332 49.61 -13.80 -8.26
CA LEU A 332 50.48 -14.52 -9.20
C LEU A 332 51.40 -13.57 -9.99
N VAL A 333 50.90 -12.39 -10.36
CA VAL A 333 51.63 -11.38 -11.15
C VAL A 333 52.55 -10.52 -10.28
N PHE A 334 52.14 -10.18 -9.05
CA PHE A 334 52.89 -9.32 -8.13
C PHE A 334 53.51 -10.07 -6.94
N GLY A 335 53.16 -11.34 -6.70
CA GLY A 335 53.71 -12.15 -5.60
C GLY A 335 55.19 -12.54 -5.76
N GLY A 336 55.80 -12.25 -6.91
CA GLY A 336 57.25 -12.36 -7.09
C GLY A 336 58.06 -11.26 -6.39
N PHE A 337 57.42 -10.20 -5.87
CA PHE A 337 58.11 -9.04 -5.30
C PHE A 337 57.99 -8.90 -3.77
N LEU A 338 57.25 -9.77 -3.09
CA LEU A 338 57.13 -9.80 -1.63
C LEU A 338 57.33 -11.23 -1.13
N GLY A 339 58.35 -11.41 -0.28
CA GLY A 339 58.86 -12.70 0.16
C GLY A 339 57.84 -13.63 0.82
N SER A 340 57.99 -14.90 0.47
CA SER A 340 57.55 -16.15 1.11
C SER A 340 56.66 -16.05 2.36
N ASN A 341 55.36 -16.22 2.17
CA ASN A 341 54.46 -16.97 3.07
C ASN A 341 53.26 -17.46 2.24
N ALA A 342 53.19 -18.76 1.98
CA ALA A 342 52.15 -19.37 1.14
C ALA A 342 50.85 -19.52 1.95
N LEU A 343 49.78 -18.88 1.47
CA LEU A 343 48.43 -19.06 1.98
C LEU A 343 47.77 -20.20 1.18
N PHE A 344 47.63 -21.38 1.78
CA PHE A 344 46.86 -22.48 1.19
C PHE A 344 45.41 -22.39 1.67
N VAL A 345 44.48 -22.21 0.73
CA VAL A 345 43.03 -22.32 0.97
C VAL A 345 42.65 -23.75 0.60
N ASN A 346 42.23 -24.55 1.58
CA ASN A 346 41.66 -25.86 1.33
C ASN A 346 40.14 -25.75 1.47
N GLU A 347 39.40 -26.25 0.48
CA GLU A 347 37.95 -26.35 0.55
C GLU A 347 37.58 -27.33 1.68
N PHE A 348 36.63 -26.89 2.51
CA PHE A 348 36.10 -27.58 3.69
C PHE A 348 37.02 -27.66 4.91
N MET A 349 36.55 -27.00 5.99
CA MET A 349 37.05 -26.92 7.37
C MET A 349 38.02 -25.77 7.68
N GLY A 350 37.66 -24.99 8.71
CA GLY A 350 38.41 -23.86 9.23
C GLY A 350 39.79 -24.21 9.80
N LEU A 351 40.63 -23.19 9.85
CA LEU A 351 42.02 -23.18 10.32
C LEU A 351 42.21 -23.85 11.69
N THR A 352 43.22 -24.71 11.83
CA THR A 352 43.84 -25.05 13.11
C THR A 352 45.25 -24.46 13.16
N LEU A 353 45.53 -23.62 14.14
CA LEU A 353 46.88 -23.12 14.45
C LEU A 353 47.51 -24.07 15.47
N CYS A 354 48.54 -24.83 15.08
CA CYS A 354 49.40 -25.52 16.04
C CYS A 354 50.60 -24.62 16.37
N VAL A 355 50.64 -24.12 17.61
CA VAL A 355 51.86 -23.64 18.26
C VAL A 355 52.09 -24.50 19.49
N SER A 356 53.26 -25.13 19.60
CA SER A 356 53.62 -25.89 20.79
C SER A 356 53.87 -24.93 21.95
N HIS A 357 53.11 -25.04 23.03
CA HIS A 357 53.63 -25.18 24.41
C HIS A 357 52.46 -25.41 25.40
N ASN A 358 52.51 -26.57 26.07
CA ASN A 358 51.81 -27.00 27.30
C ASN A 358 50.26 -26.92 27.43
N THR A 359 49.68 -28.13 27.34
CA THR A 359 48.68 -28.77 28.22
C THR A 359 47.38 -28.02 28.57
N SER A 360 46.38 -28.13 27.70
CA SER A 360 45.15 -28.93 27.90
C SER A 360 44.14 -28.57 26.82
N THR A 361 44.10 -29.38 25.75
CA THR A 361 43.16 -29.24 24.63
C THR A 361 41.91 -30.06 24.93
N TYR A 362 40.78 -29.39 25.18
CA TYR A 362 39.48 -29.99 24.91
C TYR A 362 39.18 -29.79 23.43
N THR A 363 39.27 -30.88 22.67
CA THR A 363 38.84 -30.92 21.27
C THR A 363 37.35 -31.27 21.23
N LYS A 364 36.49 -30.29 20.96
CA LYS A 364 35.17 -30.57 20.38
C LYS A 364 35.28 -30.34 18.88
N THR A 365 34.84 -31.30 18.07
CA THR A 365 34.82 -31.14 16.62
C THR A 365 33.62 -30.30 16.21
N GLY A 366 33.71 -29.58 15.08
CA GLY A 366 32.59 -28.78 14.56
C GLY A 366 31.32 -29.61 14.29
N ALA A 367 31.47 -30.93 14.09
CA ALA A 367 30.36 -31.87 13.99
C ALA A 367 29.59 -32.03 15.31
N ASP A 368 30.28 -32.00 16.47
CA ASP A 368 29.65 -32.09 17.78
C ASP A 368 28.84 -30.81 18.10
N ALA A 369 29.36 -29.64 17.71
CA ALA A 369 28.66 -28.36 17.88
C ALA A 369 27.46 -28.19 16.93
N LEU A 370 27.55 -28.71 15.70
CA LEU A 370 26.43 -28.76 14.76
C LEU A 370 25.35 -29.76 15.20
N SER A 371 25.71 -30.87 15.85
CA SER A 371 24.73 -31.85 16.36
C SER A 371 23.89 -31.32 17.53
N GLU A 372 24.45 -30.43 18.37
CA GLU A 372 23.71 -29.75 19.45
C GLU A 372 22.77 -28.64 18.92
N LEU A 373 23.08 -28.04 17.76
CA LEU A 373 22.27 -26.97 17.15
C LEU A 373 21.14 -27.50 16.23
N ILE A 374 21.38 -28.62 15.53
CA ILE A 374 20.43 -29.23 14.58
C ILE A 374 19.32 -30.01 15.32
N ALA A 375 19.48 -30.28 16.62
CA ALA A 375 18.50 -31.04 17.40
C ALA A 375 17.15 -30.31 17.57
N ASP A 376 17.05 -29.00 17.33
CA ASP A 376 15.80 -28.26 17.63
C ASP A 376 14.97 -27.81 16.42
N HIS A 377 15.53 -27.53 15.24
CA HIS A 377 14.70 -27.00 14.13
C HIS A 377 15.06 -27.62 12.77
N GLY A 378 14.12 -28.40 12.23
CA GLY A 378 14.21 -28.96 10.89
C GLY A 378 13.46 -28.11 9.87
N THR A 379 14.16 -27.46 8.95
CA THR A 379 13.78 -27.30 7.52
C THR A 379 14.98 -26.82 6.68
N SER A 380 14.93 -27.09 5.38
CA SER A 380 15.99 -26.89 4.36
C SER A 380 16.45 -25.43 4.09
N TRP A 381 16.09 -24.46 4.93
CA TRP A 381 16.41 -23.04 4.75
C TRP A 381 17.72 -22.60 5.43
N ASP A 382 18.27 -23.39 6.37
CA ASP A 382 19.40 -22.96 7.21
C ASP A 382 20.80 -23.19 6.59
N LEU A 383 20.88 -23.92 5.48
CA LEU A 383 22.13 -24.07 4.71
C LEU A 383 22.54 -22.77 3.99
N TRP A 384 21.57 -21.88 3.72
CA TRP A 384 21.80 -20.62 3.01
C TRP A 384 22.28 -19.49 3.93
N GLU A 385 21.74 -19.39 5.16
CA GLU A 385 22.27 -18.48 6.18
C GLU A 385 23.71 -18.83 6.56
N SER A 386 24.03 -20.13 6.58
CA SER A 386 25.38 -20.63 6.83
C SER A 386 26.40 -20.16 5.78
N GLY A 387 26.02 -20.12 4.49
CA GLY A 387 26.91 -19.70 3.41
C GLY A 387 27.16 -18.19 3.34
N VAL A 388 26.13 -17.38 3.59
CA VAL A 388 26.25 -15.91 3.63
C VAL A 388 27.01 -15.48 4.87
N ALA A 389 26.74 -16.08 6.04
CA ALA A 389 27.51 -15.83 7.26
C ALA A 389 28.99 -16.17 7.07
N LEU A 390 29.32 -17.29 6.42
CA LEU A 390 30.70 -17.67 6.15
C LEU A 390 31.41 -16.64 5.26
N SER A 391 30.72 -16.12 4.23
CA SER A 391 31.28 -15.11 3.31
C SER A 391 31.55 -13.75 3.97
N VAL A 392 30.66 -13.32 4.87
CA VAL A 392 30.80 -12.07 5.64
C VAL A 392 31.89 -12.21 6.70
N ILE A 393 31.97 -13.35 7.39
CA ILE A 393 33.03 -13.64 8.37
C ILE A 393 34.40 -13.68 7.69
N THR A 394 34.53 -14.26 6.48
CA THR A 394 35.80 -14.21 5.74
C THR A 394 36.18 -12.81 5.27
N ALA A 395 35.23 -11.92 5.00
CA ALA A 395 35.51 -10.55 4.60
C ALA A 395 35.94 -9.67 5.78
N ASP A 396 35.30 -9.84 6.95
CA ASP A 396 35.66 -9.12 8.19
C ASP A 396 36.98 -9.59 8.80
N PHE A 397 37.41 -10.84 8.56
CA PHE A 397 38.71 -11.35 9.03
C PHE A 397 39.90 -10.98 8.13
N LEU A 398 39.65 -10.40 6.95
CA LEU A 398 40.68 -10.04 5.95
C LEU A 398 40.89 -8.52 5.79
N LEU A 399 40.17 -7.69 6.56
CA LEU A 399 40.45 -6.28 6.84
C LEU A 399 41.15 -6.17 8.20
#